data_AF-A0A7S2CRD7-F1
#
_entry.id   AF-A0A7S2CRD7-F1
#
_cell.length_a   1.000
_cell.length_b   1.000
_cell.length_c   1.000
_cell.angle_alpha   90.00
_cell.angle_beta   90.00
_cell.angle_gamma   90.00
#
_symmetry.space_group_name_H-M   'P 1'
#
loop_
_entity.id
_entity.type
_entity.pdbx_description
1 polymer ?
#
loop_
_entity_poly.entity_id
_entity_poly.type
_entity_poly.pdbx_seq_one_letter_code
_entity_poly.pdbx_strand_id
1 'polypeptide(L)'
;VLIGIGSALFYMDFSAGDERDSETLVRPTIIQSVYWAVVTLTSVGYGDLTVESTSGKIFVSIFIILGVSQFLSALGSIVELTVESEREDEVKSALQVGLSEEVLAQLDTDGDREVDRCEFLTSILIHMKKISQDDVKYVNELFDRLDSDKN
;
A
#
# COMPACT_ATOMS: atom_id res chain seq x y z
N VAL A 1 -9.71 -16.90 9.52
CA VAL A 1 -10.75 -17.85 9.03
C VAL A 1 -10.19 -18.79 7.96
N LEU A 2 -9.68 -18.29 6.82
CA LEU A 2 -9.10 -19.14 5.76
C LEU A 2 -7.85 -19.94 6.17
N ILE A 3 -6.96 -19.39 7.00
CA ILE A 3 -5.80 -20.13 7.54
C ILE A 3 -6.26 -21.34 8.35
N GLY A 4 -7.32 -21.19 9.15
CA GLY A 4 -7.90 -22.29 9.93
C GLY A 4 -8.59 -23.35 9.06
N ILE A 5 -9.31 -22.92 8.01
CA ILE A 5 -9.98 -23.81 7.06
C ILE A 5 -8.95 -24.57 6.20
N GLY A 6 -7.92 -23.89 5.68
CA GLY A 6 -6.84 -24.50 4.91
C GLY A 6 -6.00 -25.48 5.74
N SER A 7 -5.69 -25.13 7.00
CA SER A 7 -4.95 -26.02 7.91
C SER A 7 -5.77 -27.25 8.30
N ALA A 8 -7.08 -27.10 8.55
CA ALA A 8 -7.96 -28.23 8.88
C ALA A 8 -8.19 -29.16 7.68
N LEU A 9 -8.26 -28.62 6.45
CA LEU A 9 -8.45 -29.41 5.24
C LEU A 9 -7.15 -30.10 4.79
N PHE A 10 -5.99 -29.46 4.93
CA PHE A 10 -4.70 -30.13 4.77
C PHE A 10 -4.54 -31.28 5.77
N TYR A 11 -4.94 -31.08 7.03
CA TYR A 11 -4.91 -32.13 8.04
C TYR A 11 -5.88 -33.29 7.73
N MET A 12 -7.06 -33.00 7.14
CA MET A 12 -8.02 -34.04 6.72
C MET A 12 -7.58 -34.81 5.48
N ASP A 13 -7.04 -34.14 4.45
CA ASP A 13 -6.53 -34.80 3.23
C ASP A 13 -5.28 -35.65 3.55
N PHE A 14 -4.40 -35.13 4.42
CA PHE A 14 -3.26 -35.89 4.94
C PHE A 14 -3.71 -37.08 5.83
N SER A 15 -4.78 -36.92 6.61
CA SER A 15 -5.34 -38.02 7.42
C SER A 15 -6.10 -39.06 6.59
N ALA A 16 -6.48 -38.74 5.34
CA ALA A 16 -7.19 -39.62 4.43
C ALA A 16 -6.28 -40.30 3.39
N GLY A 17 -5.00 -39.91 3.32
CA GLY A 17 -3.98 -40.45 2.41
C GLY A 17 -3.51 -41.86 2.80
N ASP A 18 -3.65 -42.78 1.85
CA ASP A 18 -3.30 -44.20 1.84
C ASP A 18 -1.79 -44.48 2.09
N GLU A 19 -1.50 -45.53 2.86
CA GLU A 19 -0.17 -45.97 3.35
C GLU A 19 0.78 -46.52 2.26
N ARG A 20 1.11 -45.75 1.21
CA ARG A 20 1.89 -46.33 0.08
C ARG A 20 3.32 -45.89 -0.18
N ASP A 21 3.92 -44.98 0.59
CA ASP A 21 5.38 -44.79 0.57
C ASP A 21 5.95 -44.66 1.99
N SER A 22 6.48 -45.77 2.49
CA SER A 22 6.74 -46.08 3.90
C SER A 22 8.13 -45.71 4.44
N GLU A 23 8.89 -44.81 3.81
CA GLU A 23 10.23 -44.44 4.32
C GLU A 23 10.41 -43.00 4.83
N THR A 24 9.44 -42.07 4.69
CA THR A 24 9.63 -40.68 5.21
C THR A 24 8.40 -39.91 5.73
N LEU A 25 7.18 -40.47 5.72
CA LEU A 25 5.98 -39.68 6.01
C LEU A 25 5.63 -39.61 7.51
N VAL A 26 6.29 -38.70 8.23
CA VAL A 26 5.80 -38.22 9.54
C VAL A 26 4.53 -37.41 9.31
N ARG A 27 3.43 -37.76 9.99
CA ARG A 27 2.20 -36.96 9.91
C ARG A 27 2.50 -35.51 10.31
N PRO A 28 2.21 -34.50 9.46
CA PRO A 28 2.48 -33.12 9.79
C PRO A 28 1.65 -32.77 11.01
N THR A 29 2.35 -32.27 12.02
CA THR A 29 1.71 -31.71 13.19
C THR A 29 0.85 -30.51 12.78
N ILE A 30 -0.13 -30.13 13.62
CA ILE A 30 -0.98 -28.95 13.38
C ILE A 30 -0.12 -27.70 13.09
N ILE A 31 1.03 -27.58 13.75
CA ILE A 31 1.99 -26.49 13.56
C ILE A 31 2.57 -26.51 12.14
N GLN A 32 2.92 -27.67 11.59
CA GLN A 32 3.42 -27.82 10.22
C GLN A 32 2.34 -27.51 9.17
N SER A 33 1.08 -27.85 9.44
CA SER A 33 -0.03 -27.49 8.55
C SER A 33 -0.27 -25.97 8.50
N VAL A 34 -0.16 -25.30 9.66
CA VAL A 34 -0.24 -23.82 9.72
C VAL A 34 0.96 -23.19 9.00
N TYR A 35 2.16 -23.73 9.22
CA TYR A 35 3.37 -23.28 8.51
C TYR A 35 3.20 -23.38 7.00
N TRP A 36 2.75 -24.54 6.49
CA TRP A 36 2.46 -24.74 5.07
C TRP A 36 1.45 -23.71 4.56
N ALA A 37 0.33 -23.52 5.26
CA ALA A 37 -0.69 -22.56 4.87
C ALA A 37 -0.14 -21.12 4.81
N VAL A 38 0.68 -20.71 5.78
CA VAL A 38 1.31 -19.38 5.78
C VAL A 38 2.27 -19.23 4.62
N VAL A 39 3.22 -20.15 4.42
CA VAL A 39 4.23 -20.10 3.36
C VAL A 39 3.61 -20.12 1.96
N THR A 40 2.51 -20.86 1.78
CA THR A 40 1.74 -20.88 0.53
C THR A 40 0.98 -19.57 0.31
N LEU A 41 0.33 -19.02 1.33
CA LEU A 41 -0.40 -17.75 1.23
C LEU A 41 0.51 -16.54 1.02
N THR A 42 1.71 -16.57 1.62
CA THR A 42 2.73 -15.52 1.43
C THR A 42 3.49 -15.68 0.11
N SER A 43 3.11 -16.63 -0.75
CA SER A 43 3.76 -16.95 -2.03
C SER A 43 5.24 -17.34 -1.95
N VAL A 44 5.74 -17.71 -0.77
CA VAL A 44 7.14 -18.11 -0.58
C VAL A 44 7.37 -19.52 -1.15
N GLY A 45 6.49 -20.46 -0.80
CA GLY A 45 6.40 -21.77 -1.44
C GLY A 45 7.70 -22.59 -1.48
N TYR A 46 8.33 -22.85 -0.31
CA TYR A 46 9.57 -23.63 -0.24
C TYR A 46 9.46 -25.05 -0.84
N GLY A 47 8.27 -25.64 -0.84
CA GLY A 47 8.02 -26.98 -1.39
C GLY A 47 8.51 -28.12 -0.50
N ASP A 48 8.87 -27.83 0.75
CA ASP A 48 9.26 -28.79 1.78
C ASP A 48 8.07 -29.61 2.30
N LEU A 49 6.87 -29.01 2.31
CA LEU A 49 5.60 -29.68 2.55
C LEU A 49 4.69 -29.49 1.33
N THR A 50 4.24 -30.59 0.74
CA THR A 50 3.34 -30.55 -0.42
C THR A 50 2.25 -31.60 -0.31
N VAL A 51 1.14 -31.34 -0.99
CA VAL A 51 0.04 -32.30 -1.10
C VAL A 51 0.25 -33.12 -2.35
N GLU A 52 0.42 -34.44 -2.19
CA GLU A 52 0.67 -35.33 -3.34
C GLU A 52 -0.62 -35.85 -3.99
N SER A 53 -1.70 -35.93 -3.21
CA SER A 53 -3.02 -36.39 -3.65
C SER A 53 -3.60 -35.51 -4.77
N THR A 54 -4.18 -36.13 -5.80
CA THR A 54 -4.84 -35.44 -6.92
C THR A 54 -5.99 -34.55 -6.43
N SER A 55 -6.80 -35.02 -5.47
CA SER A 55 -7.89 -34.23 -4.88
C SER A 55 -7.35 -33.03 -4.10
N GLY A 56 -6.30 -33.26 -3.33
CA GLY A 56 -5.64 -32.24 -2.54
C GLY A 56 -5.02 -31.15 -3.42
N LYS A 57 -4.36 -31.51 -4.52
CA LYS A 57 -3.80 -30.53 -5.48
C LYS A 57 -4.86 -29.60 -6.07
N ILE A 58 -6.02 -30.13 -6.50
CA ILE A 58 -7.12 -29.32 -7.03
C ILE A 58 -7.62 -28.33 -5.97
N PHE A 59 -7.76 -28.80 -4.73
CA PHE A 59 -8.17 -27.96 -3.61
C PHE A 59 -7.15 -26.85 -3.31
N VAL A 60 -5.86 -27.19 -3.24
CA VAL A 60 -4.76 -26.24 -3.03
C VAL A 60 -4.75 -25.17 -4.11
N SER A 61 -5.00 -25.52 -5.37
CA SER A 61 -5.08 -24.55 -6.46
C SER A 61 -6.20 -23.50 -6.23
N ILE A 62 -7.39 -23.94 -5.82
CA ILE A 62 -8.50 -23.03 -5.50
C ILE A 62 -8.18 -22.18 -4.26
N PHE A 63 -7.57 -22.81 -3.24
CA PHE A 63 -7.17 -22.14 -2.01
C PHE A 63 -6.15 -21.02 -2.26
N ILE A 64 -5.17 -21.23 -3.14
CA ILE A 64 -4.18 -20.21 -3.50
C ILE A 64 -4.85 -19.00 -4.15
N ILE A 65 -5.77 -19.21 -5.09
CA ILE A 65 -6.46 -18.12 -5.81
C ILE A 65 -7.24 -17.23 -4.84
N LEU A 66 -7.98 -17.84 -3.90
CA LEU A 66 -8.79 -17.11 -2.93
C LEU A 66 -7.96 -16.56 -1.75
N GLY A 67 -6.88 -17.25 -1.40
CA GLY A 67 -6.05 -16.93 -0.25
C GLY A 67 -5.08 -15.79 -0.53
N VAL A 68 -4.45 -15.79 -1.70
CA VAL A 68 -3.49 -14.74 -2.10
C VAL A 68 -4.17 -13.40 -2.25
N SER A 69 -5.39 -13.33 -2.80
CA SER A 69 -6.13 -12.06 -2.93
C SER A 69 -6.41 -11.42 -1.58
N GLN A 70 -6.92 -12.20 -0.61
CA GLN A 70 -7.16 -11.73 0.75
C GLN A 70 -5.86 -11.30 1.46
N PHE A 71 -4.78 -12.06 1.27
CA PHE A 71 -3.48 -11.74 1.85
C PHE A 71 -2.94 -10.42 1.31
N LEU A 72 -3.00 -10.22 -0.01
CA LEU A 72 -2.61 -8.97 -0.66
C LEU A 72 -3.46 -7.79 -0.21
N SER A 73 -4.78 -7.96 -0.06
CA SER A 73 -5.65 -6.91 0.46
C SER A 73 -5.26 -6.50 1.88
N ALA A 74 -4.98 -7.47 2.76
CA ALA A 74 -4.55 -7.18 4.13
C ALA A 74 -3.20 -6.45 4.17
N LEU A 75 -2.25 -6.87 3.34
CA LEU A 75 -0.98 -6.15 3.18
C LEU A 75 -1.20 -4.73 2.65
N GLY A 76 -2.07 -4.57 1.65
CA GLY A 76 -2.44 -3.27 1.09
C GLY A 76 -2.96 -2.31 2.16
N SER A 77 -3.87 -2.76 3.02
CA SER A 77 -4.38 -1.93 4.13
C SER A 77 -3.30 -1.50 5.12
N ILE A 78 -2.32 -2.36 5.41
CA ILE A 78 -1.19 -2.00 6.30
C ILE A 78 -0.32 -0.91 5.64
N VAL A 79 -0.04 -1.06 4.35
CA VAL A 79 0.71 -0.06 3.58
C VAL A 79 -0.06 1.25 3.52
N GLU A 80 -1.36 1.23 3.25
CA GLU A 80 -2.22 2.42 3.23
C GLU A 80 -2.19 3.18 4.56
N LEU A 81 -2.25 2.48 5.70
CA LEU A 81 -2.14 3.11 7.02
C LEU A 81 -0.80 3.82 7.22
N THR A 82 0.28 3.26 6.68
CA THR A 82 1.62 3.85 6.77
C THR A 82 1.70 5.09 5.88
N VAL A 83 1.24 4.99 4.63
CA VAL A 83 1.24 6.10 3.68
C VAL A 83 0.34 7.24 4.15
N GLU A 84 -0.80 6.95 4.77
CA GLU A 84 -1.70 7.97 5.31
C GLU A 84 -1.03 8.76 6.45
N SER A 85 -0.29 8.08 7.34
CA SER A 85 0.47 8.78 8.39
C SER A 85 1.54 9.72 7.82
N GLU A 86 2.23 9.32 6.77
CA GLU A 86 3.23 10.16 6.10
C GLU A 86 2.59 11.40 5.44
N ARG A 87 1.41 11.24 4.85
CA ARG A 87 0.66 12.35 4.25
C ARG A 87 0.27 13.40 5.27
N GLU A 88 -0.26 12.99 6.42
CA GLU A 88 -0.62 13.93 7.48
C GLU A 88 0.60 14.72 7.98
N ASP A 89 1.74 14.05 8.12
CA ASP A 89 2.98 14.67 8.58
C ASP A 89 3.56 15.63 7.54
N GLU A 90 3.47 15.29 6.24
CA GLU A 90 3.86 16.18 5.15
C GLU A 90 2.99 17.45 5.12
N VAL A 91 1.66 17.32 5.27
CA VAL A 91 0.76 18.48 5.33
C VAL A 91 1.06 19.36 6.56
N LYS A 92 1.22 18.77 7.75
CA LYS A 92 1.54 19.53 8.97
C LYS A 92 2.90 20.23 8.86
N SER A 93 3.90 19.57 8.28
CA SER A 93 5.22 20.14 8.04
C SER A 93 5.16 21.30 7.04
N ALA A 94 4.42 21.15 5.94
CA ALA A 94 4.24 22.23 4.97
C ALA A 94 3.53 23.45 5.56
N LEU A 95 2.55 23.25 6.45
CA LEU A 95 1.88 24.35 7.17
C LEU A 95 2.83 25.06 8.14
N GLN A 96 3.68 24.34 8.87
CA GLN A 96 4.68 24.95 9.75
C GLN A 96 5.73 25.74 8.96
N VAL A 97 6.16 25.22 7.81
CA VAL A 97 7.09 25.93 6.92
C VAL A 97 6.44 27.15 6.28
N GLY A 98 5.16 27.09 5.91
CA GLY A 98 4.41 28.27 5.43
C GLY A 98 4.30 29.40 6.45
N LEU A 99 4.47 29.09 7.75
CA LEU A 99 4.53 30.07 8.85
C LEU A 99 5.96 30.53 9.19
N SER A 100 6.98 30.01 8.51
CA SER A 100 8.38 30.41 8.69
C SER A 100 8.62 31.81 8.12
N GLU A 101 9.34 32.64 8.87
CA GLU A 101 9.75 33.99 8.47
C GLU A 101 10.54 33.99 7.14
N GLU A 102 11.28 32.92 6.85
CA GLU A 102 12.08 32.77 5.62
C GLU A 102 11.22 32.53 4.37
N VAL A 103 10.06 31.88 4.54
CA VAL A 103 9.08 31.68 3.45
C VAL A 103 8.20 32.92 3.31
N LEU A 104 7.79 33.54 4.41
CA LEU A 104 7.06 34.80 4.41
C LEU A 104 7.83 35.92 3.69
N ALA A 105 9.15 35.94 3.81
CA ALA A 105 10.00 36.91 3.12
C ALA A 105 10.09 36.71 1.59
N GLN A 106 9.64 35.56 1.07
CA GLN A 106 9.72 35.20 -0.36
C GLN A 106 8.33 35.08 -1.01
N LEU A 107 7.27 35.39 -0.27
CA LEU A 107 5.87 35.22 -0.71
C LEU A 107 5.37 36.35 -1.60
N ASP A 108 5.86 37.56 -1.35
CA ASP A 108 5.56 38.79 -2.09
C ASP A 108 6.06 38.68 -3.54
N THR A 109 5.21 38.11 -4.40
CA THR A 109 5.55 37.74 -5.77
C THR A 109 5.20 38.87 -6.74
N ASP A 110 4.22 39.71 -6.39
CA ASP A 110 3.81 40.87 -7.15
C ASP A 110 4.48 42.19 -6.70
N GLY A 111 5.19 42.18 -5.57
CA GLY A 111 5.97 43.30 -5.05
C GLY A 111 5.14 44.33 -4.29
N ASP A 112 3.92 43.97 -3.85
CA ASP A 112 3.00 44.87 -3.14
C ASP A 112 3.31 45.03 -1.64
N ARG A 113 4.26 44.23 -1.11
CA ARG A 113 4.70 44.17 0.30
C ARG A 113 3.65 43.69 1.29
N GLU A 114 2.53 43.19 0.80
CA GLU A 114 1.57 42.42 1.56
C GLU A 114 1.76 40.94 1.22
N VAL A 115 1.12 40.06 1.98
CA VAL A 115 1.05 38.63 1.63
C VAL A 115 -0.42 38.30 1.53
N ASP A 116 -0.88 38.05 0.31
CA ASP A 116 -2.27 37.76 0.08
C ASP A 116 -2.60 36.27 0.34
N ARG A 117 -3.89 35.93 0.29
CA ARG A 117 -4.33 34.54 0.50
C ARG A 117 -3.88 33.61 -0.63
N CYS A 118 -3.76 34.13 -1.85
CA CYS A 118 -3.39 33.38 -3.05
C CYS A 118 -1.91 33.03 -3.03
N GLU A 119 -1.03 33.96 -2.66
CA GLU A 119 0.41 33.78 -2.47
C GLU A 119 0.68 32.78 -1.36
N PHE A 120 0.03 32.93 -0.20
CA PHE A 120 0.15 31.98 0.91
C PHE A 120 -0.27 30.56 0.48
N LEU A 121 -1.41 30.43 -0.20
CA LEU A 121 -1.89 29.16 -0.72
C LEU A 121 -0.91 28.56 -1.74
N THR A 122 -0.40 29.38 -2.66
CA THR A 122 0.52 28.97 -3.72
C THR A 122 1.83 28.45 -3.14
N SER A 123 2.39 29.12 -2.13
CA SER A 123 3.59 28.66 -1.45
C SER A 123 3.41 27.34 -0.71
N ILE A 124 2.27 27.15 -0.01
CA ILE A 124 1.96 25.85 0.60
C ILE A 124 1.90 24.76 -0.47
N LEU A 125 1.24 25.01 -1.61
CA LEU A 125 1.12 24.04 -2.69
C LEU A 125 2.47 23.71 -3.36
N ILE A 126 3.36 24.70 -3.49
CA ILE A 126 4.72 24.50 -4.00
C ILE A 126 5.55 23.69 -3.00
N HIS A 127 5.46 24.00 -1.71
CA HIS A 127 6.20 23.28 -0.67
C HIS A 127 5.74 21.83 -0.51
N MET A 128 4.44 21.59 -0.69
CA MET A 128 3.83 20.25 -0.78
C MET A 128 4.16 19.52 -2.10
N LYS A 129 4.98 20.12 -2.98
CA LYS A 129 5.35 19.59 -4.30
C LYS A 129 4.14 19.21 -5.16
N LYS A 130 2.99 19.86 -4.95
CA LYS A 130 1.76 19.63 -5.73
C LYS A 130 1.79 20.39 -7.04
N ILE A 131 2.44 21.55 -7.02
CA ILE A 131 2.65 22.42 -8.17
C ILE A 131 4.10 22.90 -8.14
N SER A 132 4.68 23.15 -9.30
CA SER A 132 5.99 23.79 -9.42
C SER A 132 5.84 25.31 -9.55
N GLN A 133 6.93 26.05 -9.32
CA GLN A 133 6.99 27.49 -9.60
C GLN A 133 6.69 27.80 -11.09
N ASP A 134 7.05 26.90 -12.01
CA ASP A 134 6.79 27.07 -13.43
C ASP A 134 5.31 26.90 -13.78
N ASP A 135 4.60 26.00 -13.07
CA ASP A 135 3.15 25.83 -13.24
C ASP A 135 2.40 27.10 -12.83
N VAL A 136 2.82 27.73 -11.74
CA VAL A 136 2.23 28.99 -11.25
C VAL A 136 2.43 30.12 -12.26
N LYS A 137 3.66 30.27 -12.78
CA LYS A 137 3.95 31.26 -13.83
C LYS A 137 3.12 31.01 -15.07
N TYR A 138 3.01 29.76 -15.51
CA TYR A 138 2.21 29.40 -16.67
C TYR A 138 0.73 29.73 -16.48
N VAL A 139 0.17 29.45 -15.29
CA VAL A 139 -1.22 29.78 -14.98
C VAL A 139 -1.44 31.30 -14.95
N ASN A 140 -0.51 32.06 -14.38
CA ASN A 140 -0.60 33.53 -14.37
C ASN A 140 -0.46 34.12 -15.79
N GLU A 141 0.48 33.64 -16.60
CA GLU A 141 0.58 34.05 -18.01
C GLU A 141 -0.67 33.69 -18.82
N LEU A 142 -1.29 32.54 -18.54
CA LEU A 142 -2.55 32.15 -19.17
C LEU A 142 -3.70 33.05 -18.71
N PHE A 143 -3.74 33.41 -17.43
CA PHE A 143 -4.70 34.34 -16.87
C PHE A 143 -4.57 35.71 -17.54
N ASP A 144 -3.37 36.30 -17.60
CA ASP A 144 -3.12 37.61 -18.23
C ASP A 144 -3.51 37.66 -19.71
N ARG A 145 -3.40 36.52 -20.41
CA ARG A 145 -3.84 36.40 -21.81
C ARG A 145 -5.35 36.35 -21.97
N LEU A 146 -6.07 35.85 -20.97
CA LEU A 146 -7.51 35.66 -20.98
C LEU A 146 -8.26 36.81 -20.29
N ASP A 147 -7.60 37.51 -19.36
CA ASP A 147 -8.10 38.71 -18.70
C ASP A 147 -8.16 39.85 -19.73
N SER A 148 -9.33 39.95 -20.35
CA SER A 148 -9.62 40.93 -21.38
C SER A 148 -10.13 42.25 -20.77
N ASP A 149 -10.36 42.28 -19.46
CA ASP A 149 -11.04 43.34 -18.71
C ASP A 149 -10.12 44.11 -17.75
N LYS A 150 -8.90 43.63 -17.44
CA LYS A 150 -7.85 44.36 -16.69
C LYS A 150 -8.36 45.06 -15.43
N ASN A 151 -9.13 44.37 -14.61
CA ASN A 151 -9.78 44.97 -13.45
C ASN A 151 -9.62 44.16 -12.17
#